data_AF-A0A521N6E1-F1
#
_entry.id   AF-A0A521N6E1-F1
#
_cell.length_a   1.000
_cell.length_b   1.000
_cell.length_c   1.000
_cell.angle_alpha   90.00
_cell.angle_beta   90.00
_cell.angle_gamma   90.00
#
_symmetry.space_group_name_H-M   'P 1'
#
loop_
_entity.id
_entity.type
_entity.pdbx_description
1 polymer ?
#
loop_
_entity_poly.entity_id
_entity_poly.type
_entity_poly.pdbx_seq_one_letter_code
_entity_poly.pdbx_strand_id
1 'polypeptide(L)'
;MIQLRFCIAACWFCCLSPVMGSGVFDSVFQVPTKERIAKALDIYDEQVKRRDSVFSITAIRQLISSAEKRDDRELHCFSLSLLADQYARIRGFNSYSTSLHESAIALAKKHRLPLMIGMTNYRAGGYYYSFKKYPLAFEYLLRADTYFNEIGYKEVPDIDKIL
;
A
#
# COMPACT_ATOMS: atom_id res chain seq x y z
N MET A 1 -15.88 -59.19 -35.88
CA MET A 1 -14.72 -58.27 -35.75
C MET A 1 -15.25 -56.86 -35.61
N ILE A 2 -14.68 -56.15 -34.65
CA ILE A 2 -15.30 -55.06 -33.88
C ILE A 2 -15.34 -53.73 -34.64
N GLN A 3 -16.46 -53.01 -34.46
CA GLN A 3 -16.78 -51.71 -35.03
C GLN A 3 -15.79 -50.61 -34.59
N LEU A 4 -15.40 -49.79 -35.57
CA LEU A 4 -14.65 -48.53 -35.44
C LEU A 4 -15.41 -47.56 -34.50
N ARG A 5 -14.81 -47.23 -33.35
CA ARG A 5 -15.32 -46.21 -32.44
C ARG A 5 -14.64 -44.87 -32.70
N PHE A 6 -15.50 -43.88 -32.93
CA PHE A 6 -15.31 -42.46 -32.74
C PHE A 6 -14.42 -42.12 -31.53
N CYS A 7 -13.52 -41.16 -31.70
CA CYS A 7 -13.23 -40.10 -30.72
C CYS A 7 -12.11 -39.19 -31.27
N ILE A 8 -12.45 -38.33 -32.24
CA ILE A 8 -11.70 -37.08 -32.43
C ILE A 8 -12.17 -36.14 -31.32
N ALA A 9 -11.67 -36.38 -30.11
CA ALA A 9 -11.97 -35.56 -28.95
C ALA A 9 -10.94 -34.42 -28.89
N ALA A 10 -11.40 -33.25 -29.32
CA ALA A 10 -11.04 -31.93 -28.81
C ALA A 10 -9.84 -31.87 -27.84
N CYS A 11 -8.62 -31.82 -28.38
CA CYS A 11 -7.40 -31.72 -27.59
C CYS A 11 -6.72 -30.35 -27.69
N TRP A 12 -7.47 -29.29 -28.03
CA TRP A 12 -6.91 -27.96 -28.37
C TRP A 12 -7.48 -26.79 -27.57
N PHE A 13 -8.01 -27.02 -26.37
CA PHE A 13 -8.48 -25.91 -25.52
C PHE A 13 -8.15 -26.08 -24.03
N CYS A 14 -7.01 -26.69 -23.71
CA CYS A 14 -6.46 -26.70 -22.36
C CYS A 14 -5.03 -26.17 -22.43
N CYS A 15 -4.82 -24.85 -22.37
CA CYS A 15 -3.59 -24.19 -21.85
C CYS A 15 -3.55 -22.68 -22.15
N LEU A 16 -4.65 -21.94 -21.94
CA LEU A 16 -4.59 -20.48 -21.86
C LEU A 16 -5.66 -19.98 -20.89
N SER A 17 -5.65 -20.53 -19.67
CA SER A 17 -6.06 -19.70 -18.53
C SER A 17 -4.89 -18.75 -18.33
N PRO A 18 -5.02 -17.43 -18.58
CA PRO A 18 -4.04 -16.52 -18.03
C PRO A 18 -4.07 -16.77 -16.53
N VAL A 19 -2.95 -17.21 -15.95
CA VAL A 19 -2.74 -17.08 -14.53
C VAL A 19 -2.67 -15.56 -14.29
N MET A 20 -3.85 -14.92 -14.24
CA MET A 20 -4.03 -13.72 -13.46
C MET A 20 -3.81 -14.19 -12.03
N GLY A 21 -2.54 -14.28 -11.64
CA GLY A 21 -2.19 -14.51 -10.25
C GLY A 21 -2.87 -13.40 -9.47
N SER A 22 -3.80 -13.77 -8.59
CA SER A 22 -4.48 -12.81 -7.75
C SER A 22 -3.41 -12.03 -6.96
N GLY A 23 -3.42 -10.70 -7.08
CA GLY A 23 -2.59 -9.85 -6.26
C GLY A 23 -3.00 -10.01 -4.79
N VAL A 24 -2.02 -10.03 -3.88
CA VAL A 24 -2.29 -10.15 -2.43
C VAL A 24 -3.22 -9.03 -1.91
N PHE A 25 -3.27 -7.90 -2.61
CA PHE A 25 -4.13 -6.76 -2.31
C PHE A 25 -5.44 -6.72 -3.12
N ASP A 26 -5.79 -7.74 -3.91
CA ASP A 26 -7.00 -7.69 -4.75
C ASP A 26 -8.27 -7.46 -3.93
N SER A 27 -8.33 -8.02 -2.72
CA SER A 27 -9.46 -7.83 -1.80
C SER A 27 -9.61 -6.39 -1.29
N VAL A 28 -8.57 -5.54 -1.38
CA VAL A 28 -8.69 -4.11 -1.06
C VAL A 28 -9.72 -3.44 -1.97
N PHE A 29 -9.81 -3.85 -3.23
CA PHE A 29 -10.75 -3.24 -4.17
C PHE A 29 -12.17 -3.80 -4.08
N GLN A 30 -12.41 -4.78 -3.20
CA GLN A 30 -13.73 -5.35 -2.93
C GLN A 30 -14.47 -4.64 -1.79
N VAL A 31 -13.78 -3.78 -1.03
CA VAL A 31 -14.38 -2.97 0.05
C VAL A 31 -14.66 -1.52 -0.41
N PRO A 32 -15.58 -0.80 0.25
CA PRO A 32 -15.81 0.62 0.01
C PRO A 32 -14.52 1.45 0.11
N THR A 33 -14.40 2.54 -0.66
CA THR A 33 -13.18 3.37 -0.73
C THR A 33 -12.65 3.77 0.65
N LYS A 34 -13.54 4.20 1.55
CA LYS A 34 -13.19 4.59 2.93
C LYS A 34 -12.53 3.50 3.77
N GLU A 35 -12.73 2.22 3.44
CA GLU A 35 -12.20 1.06 4.18
C GLU A 35 -10.91 0.52 3.55
N ARG A 36 -10.53 1.00 2.36
CA ARG A 36 -9.41 0.45 1.59
C ARG A 36 -8.07 0.62 2.28
N ILE A 37 -7.85 1.75 2.95
CA ILE A 37 -6.60 2.00 3.68
C ILE A 37 -6.45 1.01 4.83
N ALA A 38 -7.48 0.85 5.66
CA ALA A 38 -7.48 -0.11 6.77
C ALA A 38 -7.23 -1.53 6.25
N LYS A 39 -7.98 -1.94 5.22
CA LYS A 39 -7.82 -3.26 4.59
C LYS A 39 -6.41 -3.48 4.02
N ALA A 40 -5.83 -2.46 3.38
CA ALA A 40 -4.47 -2.54 2.84
C ALA A 40 -3.42 -2.61 3.94
N LEU A 41 -3.61 -1.90 5.07
CA LEU A 41 -2.72 -1.97 6.21
C LEU A 41 -2.73 -3.35 6.86
N ASP A 42 -3.91 -3.93 7.07
CA ASP A 42 -4.05 -5.29 7.62
C ASP A 42 -3.31 -6.32 6.75
N ILE A 43 -3.58 -6.30 5.43
CA ILE A 43 -2.90 -7.20 4.49
C ILE A 43 -1.38 -6.96 4.52
N TYR A 44 -0.94 -5.69 4.57
CA TYR A 44 0.47 -5.37 4.61
C TYR A 44 1.14 -5.96 5.86
N ASP A 45 0.60 -5.72 7.05
CA ASP A 45 1.20 -6.16 8.31
C ASP A 45 1.16 -7.69 8.48
N GLU A 46 0.08 -8.34 8.04
CA GLU A 46 -0.11 -9.78 8.19
C GLU A 46 0.60 -10.60 7.11
N GLN A 47 0.55 -10.16 5.85
CA GLN A 47 0.88 -11.00 4.69
C GLN A 47 2.08 -10.51 3.88
N VAL A 48 2.47 -9.24 3.99
CA VAL A 48 3.47 -8.64 3.07
C VAL A 48 4.75 -8.26 3.80
N LYS A 49 4.69 -7.43 4.84
CA LYS A 49 5.81 -6.76 5.52
C LYS A 49 6.99 -7.66 5.92
N ARG A 50 6.71 -8.92 6.26
CA ARG A 50 7.71 -9.91 6.74
C ARG A 50 8.11 -10.94 5.68
N ARG A 51 7.53 -10.89 4.48
CA ARG A 51 7.94 -11.74 3.36
C ARG A 51 9.28 -11.28 2.80
N ASP A 52 9.83 -12.04 1.86
CA ASP A 52 11.03 -11.63 1.17
C ASP A 52 10.84 -10.29 0.44
N SER A 53 11.96 -9.61 0.18
CA SER A 53 11.96 -8.27 -0.39
C SER A 53 11.36 -8.21 -1.79
N VAL A 54 11.57 -9.26 -2.61
CA VAL A 54 11.05 -9.33 -3.98
C VAL A 54 9.53 -9.40 -3.95
N PHE A 55 8.96 -10.31 -3.15
CA PHE A 55 7.52 -10.41 -2.98
C PHE A 55 6.93 -9.10 -2.46
N SER A 56 7.48 -8.57 -1.38
CA SER A 56 6.93 -7.41 -0.70
C SER A 56 6.90 -6.16 -1.60
N ILE A 57 8.01 -5.87 -2.28
CA ILE A 57 8.10 -4.73 -3.19
C ILE A 57 7.18 -4.92 -4.39
N THR A 58 7.12 -6.12 -4.95
CA THR A 58 6.26 -6.43 -6.11
C THR A 58 4.79 -6.23 -5.76
N ALA A 59 4.34 -6.77 -4.62
CA ALA A 59 2.98 -6.63 -4.14
C ALA A 59 2.57 -5.16 -3.93
N ILE A 60 3.44 -4.36 -3.29
CA ILE A 60 3.14 -2.93 -3.04
C ILE A 60 3.13 -2.15 -4.37
N ARG A 61 4.01 -2.45 -5.32
CA ARG A 61 3.99 -1.82 -6.65
C ARG A 61 2.72 -2.16 -7.44
N GLN A 62 2.22 -3.39 -7.32
CA GLN A 62 0.94 -3.77 -7.91
C GLN A 62 -0.23 -3.01 -7.29
N LEU A 63 -0.19 -2.78 -5.96
CA LEU A 63 -1.18 -1.95 -5.26
C LEU A 63 -1.15 -0.50 -5.75
N ILE A 64 0.05 0.10 -5.85
CA ILE A 64 0.24 1.46 -6.40
C ILE A 64 -0.37 1.56 -7.80
N SER A 65 0.02 0.66 -8.71
CA SER A 65 -0.48 0.68 -10.09
C SER A 65 -2.01 0.49 -10.16
N SER A 66 -2.57 -0.36 -9.28
CA SER A 66 -4.00 -0.59 -9.21
C SER A 66 -4.78 0.60 -8.67
N ALA A 67 -4.23 1.32 -7.68
CA ALA A 67 -4.80 2.55 -7.15
C ALA A 67 -4.76 3.67 -8.19
N GLU A 68 -3.64 3.84 -8.90
CA GLU A 68 -3.51 4.80 -10.01
C GLU A 68 -4.54 4.57 -11.11
N LYS A 69 -4.67 3.33 -11.60
CA LYS A 69 -5.62 2.97 -12.67
C LYS A 69 -7.08 3.21 -12.28
N ARG A 70 -7.38 3.20 -10.99
CA ARG A 70 -8.74 3.38 -10.45
C ARG A 70 -8.99 4.79 -9.92
N ASP A 71 -8.05 5.71 -10.12
CA ASP A 71 -8.12 7.08 -9.60
C ASP A 71 -8.27 7.12 -8.06
N ASP A 72 -7.82 6.08 -7.36
CA ASP A 72 -7.87 5.99 -5.89
C ASP A 72 -6.68 6.72 -5.29
N ARG A 73 -6.82 8.05 -5.17
CA ARG A 73 -5.73 8.94 -4.74
C ARG A 73 -5.31 8.70 -3.31
N GLU A 74 -6.24 8.34 -2.43
CA GLU A 74 -5.94 8.06 -1.03
C GLU A 74 -5.09 6.80 -0.89
N LEU A 75 -5.53 5.71 -1.50
CA LEU A 75 -4.77 4.45 -1.50
C LEU A 75 -3.43 4.60 -2.20
N HIS A 76 -3.33 5.41 -3.26
CA HIS A 76 -2.06 5.68 -3.92
C HIS A 76 -1.07 6.38 -2.97
N CYS A 77 -1.48 7.46 -2.30
CA CYS A 77 -0.64 8.15 -1.31
C CYS A 77 -0.16 7.18 -0.22
N PHE A 78 -1.08 6.38 0.31
CA PHE A 78 -0.78 5.41 1.37
C PHE A 78 0.23 4.36 0.90
N SER A 79 0.03 3.80 -0.29
CA SER A 79 0.85 2.72 -0.84
C SER A 79 2.28 3.17 -1.17
N LEU A 80 2.48 4.43 -1.56
CA LEU A 80 3.82 5.01 -1.69
C LEU A 80 4.57 5.03 -0.35
N SER A 81 3.87 5.34 0.75
CA SER A 81 4.47 5.31 2.09
C SER A 81 4.79 3.88 2.53
N LEU A 82 3.93 2.89 2.23
CA LEU A 82 4.24 1.46 2.47
C LEU A 82 5.51 1.04 1.71
N LEU A 83 5.66 1.49 0.47
CA LEU A 83 6.83 1.19 -0.34
C LEU A 83 8.09 1.82 0.26
N ALA A 84 8.00 3.06 0.73
CA ALA A 84 9.08 3.76 1.43
C ALA A 84 9.55 2.96 2.65
N ASP A 85 8.61 2.57 3.52
CA ASP A 85 8.90 1.78 4.71
C ASP A 85 9.54 0.43 4.36
N GLN A 86 9.08 -0.22 3.28
CA GLN A 86 9.65 -1.48 2.85
C GLN A 86 11.10 -1.33 2.36
N TYR A 87 11.41 -0.28 1.60
CA TYR A 87 12.80 -0.01 1.21
C TYR A 87 13.67 0.35 2.41
N ALA A 88 13.15 1.11 3.37
CA ALA A 88 13.85 1.45 4.60
C ALA A 88 14.15 0.22 5.45
N ARG A 89 13.23 -0.74 5.55
CA ARG A 89 13.46 -2.03 6.22
C ARG A 89 14.61 -2.82 5.59
N ILE A 90 14.78 -2.75 4.28
CA ILE A 90 15.80 -3.50 3.54
C ILE A 90 17.15 -2.77 3.55
N ARG A 91 17.14 -1.44 3.43
CA ARG A 91 18.33 -0.62 3.14
C ARG A 91 18.74 0.29 4.29
N GLY A 92 18.00 0.28 5.40
CA GLY A 92 18.15 1.27 6.46
C GLY A 92 17.72 2.66 5.99
N PHE A 93 18.24 3.71 6.64
CA PHE A 93 18.00 5.09 6.23
C PHE A 93 18.58 5.37 4.84
N ASN A 94 17.76 5.79 3.88
CA ASN A 94 18.20 6.02 2.51
C ASN A 94 17.36 7.08 1.79
N SER A 95 17.98 7.78 0.83
CA SER A 95 17.34 8.86 0.08
C SER A 95 16.13 8.41 -0.73
N TYR A 96 16.11 7.16 -1.21
CA TYR A 96 14.99 6.67 -1.99
C TYR A 96 13.72 6.51 -1.14
N SER A 97 13.85 5.97 0.07
CA SER A 97 12.72 5.88 1.02
C SER A 97 12.24 7.26 1.44
N THR A 98 13.16 8.19 1.70
CA THR A 98 12.84 9.60 1.94
C THR A 98 12.02 10.19 0.78
N SER A 99 12.48 10.03 -0.46
CA SER A 99 11.80 10.57 -1.65
C SER A 99 10.39 9.99 -1.86
N LEU A 100 10.17 8.73 -1.47
CA LEU A 100 8.86 8.08 -1.56
C LEU A 100 7.89 8.64 -0.51
N HIS A 101 8.33 8.87 0.73
CA HIS A 101 7.52 9.57 1.74
C HIS A 101 7.19 11.01 1.29
N GLU A 102 8.17 11.75 0.78
CA GLU A 102 7.94 13.10 0.26
C GLU A 102 6.95 13.11 -0.91
N SER A 103 7.05 12.14 -1.82
CA SER A 103 6.12 11.97 -2.94
C SER A 103 4.69 11.66 -2.46
N ALA A 104 4.54 10.81 -1.43
CA ALA A 104 3.24 10.52 -0.82
C ALA A 104 2.60 11.79 -0.22
N ILE A 105 3.37 12.58 0.52
CA ILE A 105 2.91 13.84 1.12
C ILE A 105 2.54 14.85 0.04
N ALA A 106 3.40 15.00 -0.99
CA ALA A 106 3.15 15.93 -2.09
C ALA A 106 1.88 15.55 -2.88
N LEU A 107 1.65 14.26 -3.11
CA LEU A 107 0.45 13.75 -3.76
C LEU A 107 -0.80 14.03 -2.93
N ALA A 108 -0.76 13.78 -1.62
CA ALA A 108 -1.86 14.06 -0.71
C ALA A 108 -2.21 15.56 -0.69
N LYS A 109 -1.20 16.44 -0.65
CA LYS A 109 -1.38 17.89 -0.75
C LYS A 109 -1.96 18.33 -2.09
N LYS A 110 -1.43 17.80 -3.20
CA LYS A 110 -1.90 18.11 -4.56
C LYS A 110 -3.39 17.82 -4.72
N HIS A 111 -3.86 16.71 -4.16
CA HIS A 111 -5.26 16.29 -4.24
C HIS A 111 -6.13 16.79 -3.08
N ARG A 112 -5.57 17.60 -2.17
CA ARG A 112 -6.28 18.18 -1.02
C ARG A 112 -6.95 17.12 -0.14
N LEU A 113 -6.19 16.08 0.20
CA LEU A 113 -6.66 14.93 0.99
C LEU A 113 -6.19 15.07 2.45
N PRO A 114 -6.92 15.76 3.35
CA PRO A 114 -6.42 16.11 4.68
C PRO A 114 -6.06 14.89 5.53
N LEU A 115 -6.90 13.84 5.52
CA LEU A 115 -6.58 12.56 6.18
C LEU A 115 -5.25 11.99 5.70
N MET A 116 -5.03 11.99 4.37
CA MET A 116 -3.78 11.47 3.82
C MET A 116 -2.58 12.37 4.07
N ILE A 117 -2.75 13.69 4.17
CA ILE A 117 -1.67 14.56 4.61
C ILE A 117 -1.26 14.17 6.02
N GLY A 118 -2.21 14.00 6.95
CA GLY A 118 -1.94 13.52 8.30
C GLY A 118 -1.23 12.16 8.31
N MET A 119 -1.80 11.17 7.64
CA MET A 119 -1.26 9.80 7.61
C MET A 119 0.13 9.70 6.98
N THR A 120 0.37 10.37 5.86
CA THR A 120 1.68 10.33 5.19
C THR A 120 2.75 11.06 6.00
N ASN A 121 2.40 12.15 6.70
CA ASN A 121 3.30 12.80 7.66
C ASN A 121 3.58 11.88 8.87
N TYR A 122 2.56 11.21 9.43
CA TYR A 122 2.76 10.28 10.54
C TYR A 122 3.75 9.18 10.19
N ARG A 123 3.58 8.55 9.01
CA ARG A 123 4.50 7.51 8.53
C ARG A 123 5.91 8.04 8.29
N ALA A 124 6.05 9.21 7.65
CA ALA A 124 7.36 9.85 7.48
C ALA A 124 8.02 10.14 8.84
N GLY A 125 7.25 10.62 9.82
CA GLY A 125 7.69 10.81 11.19
C GLY A 125 8.21 9.52 11.83
N GLY A 126 7.45 8.42 11.70
CA GLY A 126 7.86 7.09 12.15
C GLY A 126 9.15 6.58 11.48
N TYR A 127 9.32 6.83 10.18
CA TYR A 127 10.56 6.55 9.45
C TYR A 127 11.75 7.31 10.03
N TYR A 128 11.66 8.63 10.18
CA TYR A 128 12.73 9.44 10.78
C TYR A 128 13.00 9.05 12.24
N TYR A 129 11.96 8.74 13.00
CA TYR A 129 12.07 8.30 14.39
C TYR A 129 12.87 7.00 14.50
N SER A 130 12.54 6.01 13.66
CA SER A 130 13.20 4.69 13.63
C SER A 130 14.70 4.80 13.36
N PHE A 131 15.13 5.81 12.61
CA PHE A 131 16.55 6.09 12.33
C PHE A 131 17.15 7.22 13.18
N LYS A 132 16.52 7.52 14.33
CA LYS A 132 17.01 8.46 15.35
C LYS A 132 17.20 9.89 14.83
N LYS A 133 16.44 10.29 13.81
CA LYS A 133 16.42 11.66 13.26
C LYS A 133 15.35 12.48 13.98
N TYR A 134 15.44 12.59 15.30
CA TYR A 134 14.37 13.08 16.15
C TYR A 134 13.83 14.48 15.80
N PRO A 135 14.67 15.48 15.46
CA PRO A 135 14.14 16.79 15.08
C PRO A 135 13.15 16.72 13.90
N LEU A 136 13.53 15.99 12.84
CA LEU A 136 12.66 15.76 11.68
C LEU A 136 11.46 14.89 12.06
N ALA A 137 11.67 13.83 12.83
CA ALA A 137 10.60 12.95 13.28
C ALA A 137 9.48 13.73 13.97
N PHE A 138 9.82 14.57 14.95
CA PHE A 138 8.83 15.37 15.68
C PHE A 138 8.19 16.45 14.79
N GLU A 139 8.92 17.05 13.85
CA GLU A 139 8.34 17.98 12.89
C GLU A 139 7.22 17.33 12.05
N TYR A 140 7.47 16.12 11.55
CA TYR A 140 6.47 15.35 10.79
C TYR A 140 5.32 14.86 11.67
N LEU A 141 5.60 14.38 12.88
CA LEU A 141 4.57 13.92 13.81
C LEU A 141 3.65 15.06 14.28
N LEU A 142 4.18 16.24 14.58
CA LEU A 142 3.38 17.43 14.93
C LEU A 142 2.48 17.89 13.78
N ARG A 143 2.99 17.83 12.54
CA ARG A 143 2.16 18.07 11.35
C ARG A 143 1.03 17.06 11.26
N ALA A 144 1.32 15.78 11.48
CA ALA A 144 0.30 14.74 11.44
C ALA A 144 -0.80 14.98 12.49
N ASP A 145 -0.39 15.27 13.74
CA ASP A 145 -1.28 15.62 14.86
C ASP A 145 -2.19 16.82 14.51
N THR A 146 -1.65 17.86 13.90
CA THR A 146 -2.44 19.03 13.46
C THR A 146 -3.58 18.61 12.52
N TYR A 147 -3.28 17.80 11.49
CA TYR A 147 -4.31 17.33 10.55
C TYR A 147 -5.29 16.35 11.19
N PHE A 148 -4.82 15.46 12.07
CA PHE A 148 -5.69 14.52 12.78
C PHE A 148 -6.65 15.23 13.74
N ASN A 149 -6.19 16.28 14.41
CA ASN A 149 -7.02 17.12 15.25
C ASN A 149 -8.08 17.89 14.43
N GLU A 150 -7.69 18.45 13.28
CA GLU A 150 -8.61 19.17 12.38
C GLU A 150 -9.73 18.29 11.81
N ILE A 151 -9.41 17.06 11.38
CA ILE A 151 -10.42 16.13 10.85
C ILE A 151 -11.19 15.38 11.95
N GLY A 152 -10.62 15.31 13.14
CA GLY A 152 -11.10 14.51 14.26
C GLY A 152 -10.49 13.10 14.28
N TYR A 153 -9.90 12.73 15.41
CA TYR A 153 -9.21 11.46 15.63
C TYR A 153 -10.02 10.19 15.29
N LYS A 154 -11.35 10.22 15.46
CA LYS A 154 -12.24 9.11 15.14
C LYS A 154 -12.28 8.75 13.64
N GLU A 155 -11.90 9.69 12.77
CA GLU A 155 -11.87 9.49 11.32
C GLU A 155 -10.53 8.91 10.85
N VAL A 156 -9.53 8.80 11.74
CA VAL A 156 -8.23 8.25 11.43
C VAL A 156 -8.30 6.72 11.52
N PRO A 157 -8.02 5.98 10.43
CA PRO A 157 -7.97 4.52 10.47
C PRO A 157 -6.96 4.02 11.51
N ASP A 158 -7.36 3.02 12.29
CA ASP A 158 -6.52 2.39 13.32
C ASP A 158 -5.91 3.38 14.33
N ILE A 159 -6.67 4.42 14.72
CA ILE A 159 -6.15 5.45 15.63
C ILE A 159 -5.62 4.88 16.96
N ASP A 160 -6.19 3.78 17.45
CA ASP A 160 -5.74 3.07 18.65
C ASP A 160 -4.32 2.49 18.53
N LYS A 161 -3.81 2.30 17.31
CA LYS A 161 -2.42 1.87 17.06
C LYS A 161 -1.46 3.05 16.87
N ILE A 162 -1.99 4.25 16.69
CA ILE A 162 -1.26 5.47 16.33
C ILE A 162 -0.98 6.34 17.58
N LEU A 163 -1.92 6.38 18.53
CA LEU A 163 -1.81 7.04 19.84
C LEU A 163 -1.12 6.15 20.88
#